data_AF-A0A524NFT4-F1
#
_entry.id   AF-A0A524NFT4-F1
#
_cell.length_a   1.000
_cell.length_b   1.000
_cell.length_c   1.000
_cell.angle_alpha   90.00
_cell.angle_beta   90.00
_cell.angle_gamma   90.00
#
_symmetry.space_group_name_H-M   'P 1'
#
loop_
_entity.id
_entity.type
_entity.pdbx_description
1 polymer ?
#
loop_
_entity_poly.entity_id
_entity_poly.type
_entity_poly.pdbx_seq_one_letter_code
_entity_poly.pdbx_strand_id
1 'polypeptide(L)' 'MYRVLFYLLAVLLLSACGNKKDPPNILFVFADDQCYNTIRELGNEEVFTPTLDEMARHGTVFTTA' A
#
# COMPACT_ATOMS: atom_id res chain seq x y z
N MET A 1 40.12 -15.93 23.59
CA MET A 1 38.80 -16.53 23.88
C MET A 1 37.66 -15.51 23.77
N TYR A 2 37.70 -14.37 24.47
CA TYR A 2 36.65 -13.34 24.44
C TYR A 2 36.38 -12.68 23.06
N ARG A 3 37.40 -12.54 22.20
CA ARG A 3 37.22 -11.97 20.85
C ARG A 3 36.33 -12.84 19.96
N VAL A 4 36.50 -14.16 19.99
CA VAL A 4 35.69 -15.12 19.22
C VAL A 4 34.25 -15.13 19.75
N LEU A 5 34.09 -15.08 21.08
CA LEU A 5 32.78 -15.01 21.72
C LEU A 5 32.02 -13.73 21.34
N PHE A 6 32.72 -12.60 21.23
CA PHE A 6 32.14 -11.33 20.78
C PHE A 6 31.62 -11.38 19.34
N TYR A 7 32.39 -11.99 18.42
CA TYR A 7 31.95 -12.16 17.03
C TYR A 7 30.75 -13.12 16.91
N LEU A 8 30.73 -14.21 17.69
CA LEU A 8 29.61 -15.15 17.72
C LEU A 8 28.32 -14.48 18.23
N LEU A 9 28.42 -13.64 19.26
CA LEU A 9 27.29 -12.88 19.79
C LEU A 9 26.78 -11.84 18.78
N ALA A 10 27.67 -11.15 18.07
CA ALA A 10 27.29 -10.18 17.04
C ALA A 10 26.54 -10.83 15.87
N VAL A 11 26.98 -12.01 15.41
CA VAL A 11 26.30 -12.78 14.36
C VAL A 11 24.91 -13.26 14.82
N LEU A 12 24.79 -13.65 16.09
CA LEU A 12 23.51 -14.07 16.66
C LEU A 12 22.51 -12.90 16.73
N LEU A 13 22.96 -11.71 17.13
CA LEU A 13 22.13 -10.50 17.22
C LEU A 13 21.64 -10.01 15.84
N LEU A 14 22.45 -10.13 14.79
CA LEU A 14 22.06 -9.78 13.43
C LEU A 14 20.99 -10.71 12.85
N SER A 15 20.91 -11.95 13.33
CA SER A 15 19.95 -12.96 12.84
C SER A 15 18.57 -12.88 13.52
N ALA A 16 18.40 -12.02 14.53
CA ALA A 16 17.18 -11.92 15.33
C ALA A 16 16.10 -11.00 14.72
N CYS A 17 16.37 -10.31 13.61
CA CYS A 17 15.39 -9.42 12.97
C CYS A 17 14.46 -10.23 12.04
N GLY A 18 13.42 -10.84 12.63
CA GLY A 18 12.36 -11.51 11.88
C GLY A 18 11.26 -10.52 11.50
N ASN A 19 11.23 -10.05 10.26
CA ASN A 19 10.09 -9.29 9.72
C ASN A 19 8.95 -10.27 9.39
N LYS A 20 8.09 -10.55 10.38
CA LYS A 20 6.79 -11.17 10.09
C LYS A 20 5.93 -10.14 9.36
N LYS A 21 5.78 -10.31 8.05
CA LYS A 21 4.81 -9.55 7.26
C LYS A 21 3.46 -10.21 7.45
N ASP A 22 2.59 -9.58 8.22
CA ASP A 22 1.19 -9.95 8.23
C ASP A 22 0.60 -9.75 6.83
N PRO A 23 -0.34 -10.60 6.39
CA PRO A 23 -1.02 -10.37 5.13
C PRO A 23 -1.72 -9.00 5.16
N PRO A 24 -1.77 -8.28 4.03
CA PRO A 24 -2.45 -7.00 3.96
C PRO A 24 -3.96 -7.18 4.18
N ASN A 25 -4.60 -6.18 4.77
CA ASN A 25 -6.06 -6.10 4.79
C ASN A 25 -6.56 -5.70 3.40
N ILE A 26 -7.60 -6.37 2.92
CA ILE A 26 -8.23 -6.09 1.62
C ILE A 26 -9.60 -5.47 1.88
N LEU A 27 -9.81 -4.25 1.38
CA LEU A 27 -11.10 -3.57 1.37
C LEU A 27 -11.60 -3.49 -0.08
N PHE A 28 -12.76 -4.09 -0.34
CA PHE A 28 -13.44 -4.00 -1.64
C PHE A 28 -14.65 -3.09 -1.51
N VAL A 29 -14.67 -2.01 -2.28
CA VAL A 29 -15.76 -1.03 -2.33
C VAL A 29 -16.40 -1.11 -3.71
N PHE A 30 -17.72 -1.26 -3.75
CA PHE A 30 -18.51 -1.32 -4.98
C PHE A 30 -19.66 -0.31 -4.90
N ALA A 31 -19.87 0.44 -5.96
CA ALA A 31 -20.94 1.41 -6.09
C ALA A 31 -21.81 1.05 -7.28
N ASP A 32 -23.12 1.20 -7.12
CA ASP A 32 -24.08 0.99 -8.20
C ASP A 32 -24.07 2.19 -9.16
N ASP A 33 -24.25 1.93 -10.46
CA ASP A 33 -24.31 2.93 -11.55
C ASP A 33 -23.17 3.99 -11.59
N GLN A 34 -22.00 3.72 -10.99
CA GLN A 34 -20.87 4.65 -11.05
C GLN A 34 -20.21 4.61 -12.44
N CYS A 35 -20.43 5.66 -13.24
CA CYS A 35 -19.83 5.80 -14.57
C CYS A 35 -18.33 6.16 -14.52
N TYR A 36 -17.57 5.80 -15.56
CA TYR A 36 -16.12 6.04 -15.65
C TYR A 36 -15.69 7.53 -15.50
N ASN A 37 -16.56 8.48 -15.83
CA ASN A 37 -16.31 9.91 -15.77
C ASN A 37 -16.84 10.58 -14.48
N THR A 38 -17.19 9.81 -13.45
CA THR A 38 -17.74 10.31 -12.17
C THR A 38 -16.69 10.42 -11.06
N ILE A 39 -15.41 10.45 -11.43
CA ILE A 39 -14.31 10.75 -10.52
C ILE A 39 -13.56 11.94 -11.11
N ARG A 40 -13.34 12.98 -10.31
CA ARG A 40 -12.73 14.23 -10.79
C ARG A 40 -11.33 14.00 -11.35
N GLU A 41 -10.51 13.21 -10.65
CA GLU A 41 -9.14 12.88 -11.08
C GLU A 41 -9.11 12.18 -12.46
N LEU A 42 -10.25 11.64 -12.94
CA LEU A 42 -10.37 11.00 -14.25
C LEU A 42 -10.79 11.96 -15.37
N GLY A 43 -10.73 13.28 -15.12
CA GLY A 43 -10.93 14.32 -16.14
C GLY A 43 -12.31 15.00 -16.10
N ASN A 44 -13.08 14.83 -15.03
CA ASN A 44 -14.35 15.55 -14.84
C ASN A 44 -14.21 16.66 -13.80
N GLU A 45 -14.02 17.90 -14.26
CA GLU A 45 -13.80 19.07 -13.38
C GLU A 45 -15.04 19.45 -12.55
N GLU A 46 -16.24 19.04 -12.97
CA GLU A 46 -17.51 19.41 -12.30
C GLU A 46 -17.78 18.53 -11.08
N VAL A 47 -17.39 17.25 -11.13
CA VAL A 47 -17.63 16.29 -10.06
C VAL A 47 -16.74 16.58 -8.86
N PHE A 48 -17.20 16.33 -7.63
CA PHE A 48 -16.41 16.50 -6.40
C PHE A 48 -16.28 15.18 -5.65
N THR A 49 -15.11 14.55 -5.72
CA THR A 49 -14.85 13.20 -5.18
C THR A 49 -13.50 13.10 -4.44
N PRO A 50 -13.23 13.95 -3.43
CA PRO A 50 -11.87 14.17 -2.89
C PRO A 50 -11.17 12.89 -2.42
N THR A 51 -11.90 11.96 -1.77
CA THR A 51 -11.34 10.69 -1.30
C THR A 51 -10.99 9.74 -2.45
N LEU A 52 -11.87 9.62 -3.46
CA LEU A 52 -11.60 8.79 -4.64
C LEU A 52 -10.48 9.41 -5.49
N ASP A 53 -10.41 10.73 -5.56
CA ASP A 53 -9.35 11.45 -6.25
C ASP A 53 -7.99 11.18 -5.59
N GLU A 54 -7.94 11.18 -4.26
CA GLU A 54 -6.74 10.81 -3.50
C GLU A 54 -6.34 9.34 -3.72
N MET A 55 -7.31 8.42 -3.73
CA MET A 55 -7.06 7.01 -4.03
C MET A 55 -6.53 6.81 -5.45
N ALA A 56 -7.05 7.57 -6.43
CA ALA A 56 -6.57 7.54 -7.81
C ALA A 56 -5.13 8.06 -7.93
N ARG A 57 -4.78 9.16 -7.26
CA ARG A 57 -3.43 9.74 -7.26
C ARG A 57 -2.37 8.86 -6.58
N HIS A 58 -2.74 8.19 -5.49
CA HIS A 58 -1.82 7.35 -4.72
C HIS A 58 -1.85 5.87 -5.14
N GLY A 59 -2.74 5.50 -6.05
CA GLY A 59 -3.00 4.12 -6.43
C GLY A 59 -2.74 3.85 -7.90
N THR A 60 -3.55 2.96 -8.46
CA THR A 60 -3.53 2.60 -9.88
C THR A 60 -4.95 2.67 -10.41
N VAL A 61 -5.14 3.37 -11.52
CA VAL A 61 -6.43 3.53 -12.19
C VAL A 61 -6.46 2.64 -13.42
N PHE A 62 -7.53 1.86 -13.56
CA PHE A 62 -7.84 1.14 -14.79
C PHE A 62 -8.85 1.93 -15.62
N THR A 63 -8.44 2.44 -16.79
CA THR A 63 -9.26 3.33 -17.62
C THR A 63 -10.07 2.61 -18.71
N THR A 64 -9.89 1.30 -18.85
CA THR A 64 -10.52 0.44 -19.87
C THR A 64 -11.07 -0.86 -19.26
N ALA A 65 -11.47 -0.79 -17.98
CA ALA A 65 -12.05 -1.90 -17.23
C ALA A 65 -13.50 -2.19 -17.64
#